data_AF-A0A4P6XLF5-F1
#
_entry.id   AF-A0A4P6XLF5-F1
#
_cell.length_a   1.000
_cell.length_b   1.000
_cell.length_c   1.000
_cell.angle_alpha   90.00
_cell.angle_beta   90.00
_cell.angle_gamma   90.00
#
_symmetry.space_group_name_H-M   'P 1'
#
loop_
_entity.id
_entity.type
_entity.pdbx_description
1 polymer ?
#
loop_
_entity_poly.entity_id
_entity_poly.type
_entity_poly.pdbx_seq_one_letter_code
_entity_poly.pdbx_strand_id
1 'polypeptide(L)'
;MSSDPNNLYIPKYIQDVPWYYKTAQKNNESVVKDSLAHHRKAPDQAPIDHSEPRAGSGISDEVVEVDGTKIRKSDDYEAKRDRWHGHSAAEWDHILLEWDRVKRITNTQKSGDDSDDTDYELELQELGLARTDLKMGLIEDPLEKSIRDRRDVPEYIRAINGNVGGKIRLGKDSTTGITNDSSEFIKESRDVTEFKKMQQFAWEKNKEFEAKQQKAQYDAKLASLQNPNVQIEEQQVADLGLSMEASPTLMMLKNRQNEQAKKEKGDEKRRKLMERYG
;
A
#
# COMPACT_ATOMS: atom_id res chain seq x y z
N MET A 1 -15.60 -19.99 -1.50
CA MET A 1 -16.70 -19.20 -0.90
C MET A 1 -17.69 -18.91 -2.01
N SER A 2 -18.84 -19.59 -2.02
CA SER A 2 -19.92 -19.39 -2.99
C SER A 2 -20.69 -18.12 -2.62
N SER A 3 -20.29 -16.99 -3.20
CA SER A 3 -20.97 -15.72 -3.04
C SER A 3 -21.88 -15.48 -4.24
N ASP A 4 -23.13 -15.91 -4.16
CA ASP A 4 -24.20 -15.30 -4.96
C ASP A 4 -25.11 -14.46 -4.06
N PRO A 5 -24.62 -13.32 -3.52
CA PRO A 5 -25.52 -12.31 -3.02
C PRO A 5 -26.12 -11.64 -4.25
N ASN A 6 -27.44 -11.72 -4.41
CA ASN A 6 -28.18 -10.86 -5.35
C ASN A 6 -27.78 -9.41 -5.08
N ASN A 7 -26.87 -8.90 -5.90
CA ASN A 7 -26.37 -7.54 -5.77
C ASN A 7 -27.55 -6.60 -5.99
N LEU A 8 -27.96 -5.89 -4.93
CA LEU A 8 -29.14 -5.02 -4.93
C LEU A 8 -29.08 -3.92 -5.99
N TYR A 9 -27.88 -3.61 -6.49
CA TYR A 9 -27.64 -2.56 -7.48
C TYR A 9 -27.80 -3.04 -8.93
N ILE A 10 -27.93 -4.35 -9.19
CA ILE A 10 -28.13 -4.86 -10.55
C ILE A 10 -29.62 -4.74 -10.91
N PRO A 11 -29.98 -3.99 -11.97
CA PRO A 11 -31.36 -3.89 -12.41
C PRO A 11 -31.99 -5.24 -12.78
N LYS A 12 -33.30 -5.38 -12.56
CA LYS A 12 -34.05 -6.63 -12.82
C LYS A 12 -33.88 -7.15 -14.25
N TYR A 13 -33.88 -6.28 -15.26
CA TYR A 13 -33.73 -6.70 -16.66
C TYR A 13 -32.36 -7.32 -16.99
N ILE A 14 -31.34 -7.06 -16.16
CA ILE A 14 -30.02 -7.73 -16.25
C ILE A 14 -30.09 -9.07 -15.52
N GLN A 15 -30.73 -9.12 -14.35
CA GLN A 15 -30.90 -10.35 -13.57
C GLN A 15 -31.79 -11.40 -14.26
N ASP A 16 -32.79 -10.96 -15.01
CA ASP A 16 -33.78 -11.84 -15.63
C ASP A 16 -33.16 -12.62 -16.81
N VAL A 17 -32.99 -13.93 -16.61
CA VAL A 17 -32.49 -14.85 -17.65
C VAL A 17 -33.54 -15.01 -18.76
N PRO A 18 -33.20 -14.72 -20.04
CA PRO A 18 -34.10 -14.91 -21.17
C PRO A 18 -34.57 -16.36 -21.36
N TRP A 19 -35.75 -16.54 -21.95
CA TRP A 19 -36.39 -17.86 -22.10
C TRP A 19 -35.57 -18.86 -22.94
N TYR A 20 -34.91 -18.38 -24.00
CA TYR A 20 -34.09 -19.23 -24.90
C TYR A 20 -32.83 -19.78 -24.23
N TYR A 21 -32.40 -19.16 -23.13
CA TYR A 21 -31.26 -19.62 -22.34
C TYR A 21 -31.68 -20.74 -21.38
N LYS A 22 -32.91 -20.67 -20.86
CA LYS A 22 -33.51 -21.70 -19.97
C LYS A 22 -33.74 -23.03 -20.68
N THR A 23 -34.02 -23.01 -21.98
CA THR A 23 -34.18 -24.23 -22.79
C THR A 23 -32.86 -24.95 -23.04
N ALA A 24 -31.76 -24.23 -23.15
CA ALA A 24 -30.43 -24.81 -23.34
C ALA A 24 -29.88 -25.47 -22.05
N GLN A 25 -30.19 -24.91 -20.88
CA GLN A 25 -29.71 -25.42 -19.59
C GLN A 25 -30.46 -26.66 -19.06
N LYS A 26 -31.68 -26.95 -19.55
CA LYS A 26 -32.45 -28.14 -19.12
C LYS A 26 -31.76 -29.48 -19.41
N ASN A 27 -30.77 -29.49 -20.30
CA ASN A 27 -30.03 -30.70 -20.65
C ASN A 27 -28.75 -30.93 -19.81
N ASN A 28 -28.31 -29.94 -19.01
CA ASN A 28 -27.06 -30.00 -18.25
C ASN A 28 -27.35 -29.74 -16.75
N GLU A 29 -27.69 -30.80 -16.02
CA GLU A 29 -28.31 -30.75 -14.69
C GLU A 29 -27.35 -30.55 -13.50
N SER A 30 -26.05 -30.29 -13.71
CA SER A 30 -25.04 -30.47 -12.65
C SER A 30 -24.12 -29.28 -12.34
N VAL A 31 -24.43 -28.04 -12.76
CA VAL A 31 -23.53 -26.89 -12.50
C VAL A 31 -24.24 -25.79 -11.71
N VAL A 32 -23.55 -25.33 -10.67
CA VAL A 32 -23.89 -24.20 -9.77
C VAL A 32 -24.60 -23.09 -10.54
N LYS A 33 -25.81 -22.70 -10.11
CA LYS A 33 -26.66 -21.70 -10.78
C LYS A 33 -26.10 -20.28 -10.61
N ASP A 34 -25.10 -19.94 -11.41
CA ASP A 34 -24.71 -18.56 -11.65
C ASP A 34 -25.86 -17.80 -12.35
N SER A 35 -26.45 -16.83 -11.66
CA SER A 35 -27.61 -16.07 -12.14
C SER A 35 -27.28 -15.13 -13.30
N LEU A 36 -25.99 -14.83 -13.54
CA LEU A 36 -25.52 -13.92 -14.58
C LEU A 36 -24.77 -14.63 -15.71
N ALA A 37 -24.88 -15.97 -15.80
CA ALA A 37 -24.22 -16.75 -16.84
C ALA A 37 -24.57 -16.28 -18.26
N HIS A 38 -25.80 -15.81 -18.50
CA HIS A 38 -26.26 -15.30 -19.79
C HIS A 38 -25.59 -14.02 -20.26
N HIS A 39 -24.88 -13.31 -19.38
CA HIS A 39 -24.07 -12.14 -19.74
C HIS A 39 -22.62 -12.47 -20.08
N ARG A 40 -22.20 -13.73 -19.90
CA ARG A 40 -20.83 -14.16 -20.21
C ARG A 40 -20.69 -14.46 -21.70
N LYS A 41 -19.46 -14.31 -22.21
CA LYS A 41 -19.14 -14.61 -23.62
C LYS A 41 -19.45 -16.07 -23.98
N ALA A 42 -19.23 -16.99 -23.04
CA ALA A 42 -19.66 -18.38 -23.14
C ALA A 42 -20.38 -18.81 -21.84
N PRO A 43 -21.46 -19.59 -21.94
CA PRO A 43 -22.30 -20.00 -20.81
C PRO A 43 -21.54 -20.78 -19.74
N ASP A 44 -20.62 -21.64 -20.17
CA ASP A 44 -19.85 -22.54 -19.30
C ASP A 44 -18.56 -21.90 -18.77
N GLN A 45 -18.28 -20.65 -19.17
CA GLN A 45 -17.06 -19.98 -18.76
C GLN A 45 -17.17 -19.50 -17.31
N ALA A 46 -16.15 -19.78 -16.50
CA ALA A 46 -16.01 -19.23 -15.16
C ALA A 46 -15.95 -17.68 -15.18
N PRO A 47 -16.30 -17.00 -14.07
CA PRO A 47 -16.29 -15.55 -14.05
C PRO A 47 -14.88 -15.06 -14.34
N ILE A 48 -14.76 -14.20 -15.35
CA ILE A 48 -13.51 -13.56 -15.72
C ILE A 48 -13.24 -12.48 -14.67
N ASP A 49 -12.13 -12.61 -13.95
CA ASP A 49 -11.59 -11.50 -13.18
C ASP A 49 -10.89 -10.49 -14.11
N HIS A 50 -11.28 -9.22 -13.97
CA HIS A 50 -10.73 -8.07 -14.66
C HIS A 50 -9.91 -7.16 -13.72
N SER A 51 -9.80 -7.51 -12.44
CA SER A 51 -8.99 -6.78 -11.47
C SER A 51 -7.50 -7.01 -11.65
N GLU A 52 -7.12 -8.16 -12.22
CA GLU A 52 -5.74 -8.52 -12.49
C GLU A 52 -5.36 -8.28 -13.96
N PRO A 53 -4.17 -7.72 -14.23
CA PRO A 53 -3.65 -7.62 -15.58
C PRO A 53 -3.40 -9.02 -16.16
N ARG A 54 -3.79 -9.23 -17.42
CA ARG A 54 -3.57 -10.49 -18.12
C ARG A 54 -2.28 -10.43 -18.92
N ALA A 55 -1.49 -11.48 -18.83
CA ALA A 55 -0.40 -11.69 -19.78
C ALA A 55 -0.97 -11.84 -21.19
N GLY A 56 -0.24 -11.32 -22.19
CA GLY A 56 -0.59 -11.56 -23.59
C GLY A 56 -0.55 -13.05 -23.91
N SER A 57 -1.36 -13.48 -24.88
CA SER A 57 -1.44 -14.88 -25.34
C SER A 57 -0.20 -15.39 -26.08
N GLY A 58 0.85 -14.57 -26.18
CA GLY A 58 2.04 -14.85 -26.98
C GLY A 58 1.85 -14.53 -28.47
N ILE A 59 2.85 -14.90 -29.26
CA ILE A 59 2.87 -14.74 -30.73
C ILE A 59 2.86 -16.14 -31.32
N SER A 60 1.96 -16.41 -32.28
CA SER A 60 1.86 -17.69 -32.98
C SER A 60 1.73 -17.46 -34.48
N ASP A 61 2.81 -17.71 -35.22
CA ASP A 61 2.86 -17.58 -36.67
C ASP A 61 2.46 -18.89 -37.35
N GLU A 62 1.19 -19.28 -37.18
CA GLU A 62 0.64 -20.46 -37.84
C GLU A 62 0.33 -20.18 -39.31
N VAL A 63 0.93 -20.98 -40.19
CA VAL A 63 0.73 -20.93 -41.64
C VAL A 63 0.03 -22.22 -42.06
N VAL A 64 -1.10 -22.07 -42.75
CA VAL A 64 -1.84 -23.19 -43.35
C VAL A 64 -1.59 -23.18 -44.86
N GLU A 65 -1.31 -24.36 -45.41
CA GLU A 65 -1.15 -24.53 -46.86
C GLU A 65 -2.51 -24.92 -47.46
N VAL A 66 -3.05 -24.06 -48.31
CA VAL A 66 -4.27 -24.31 -49.08
C VAL A 66 -3.89 -24.22 -50.56
N ASP A 67 -4.10 -25.30 -51.30
CA ASP A 67 -3.81 -25.40 -52.74
C ASP A 67 -2.37 -24.99 -53.12
N GLY A 68 -1.38 -25.38 -52.30
CA GLY A 68 0.03 -25.07 -52.50
C GLY A 68 0.43 -23.63 -52.14
N THR A 69 -0.51 -22.81 -51.67
CA THR A 69 -0.25 -21.45 -51.20
C THR A 69 -0.26 -21.40 -49.69
N LYS A 70 0.83 -20.88 -49.10
CA LYS A 70 0.98 -20.68 -47.66
C LYS A 70 0.23 -19.42 -47.23
N ILE A 71 -0.87 -19.60 -46.50
CA ILE A 71 -1.74 -18.52 -46.01
C ILE A 71 -1.68 -18.49 -44.49
N ARG A 72 -1.70 -17.28 -43.91
CA ARG A 72 -1.76 -17.11 -42.45
C ARG A 72 -3.09 -17.62 -41.91
N LYS A 73 -3.06 -18.36 -40.80
CA LYS A 73 -4.26 -18.91 -40.17
C LYS A 73 -5.03 -17.87 -39.35
N SER A 74 -4.31 -16.93 -38.74
CA SER A 74 -4.89 -15.94 -37.82
C SER A 74 -5.68 -14.88 -38.57
N ASP A 75 -6.93 -14.66 -38.14
CA ASP A 75 -7.79 -13.62 -38.72
C ASP A 75 -7.71 -12.27 -38.01
N ASP A 76 -6.96 -12.20 -36.91
CA ASP A 76 -6.81 -11.00 -36.11
C ASP A 76 -6.19 -9.85 -36.90
N TYR A 77 -6.73 -8.65 -36.67
CA TYR A 77 -6.31 -7.45 -37.39
C TYR A 77 -4.82 -7.12 -37.17
N GLU A 78 -4.33 -7.33 -35.95
CA GLU A 78 -2.93 -7.12 -35.59
C GLU A 78 -2.01 -8.12 -36.32
N ALA A 79 -2.33 -9.41 -36.30
CA ALA A 79 -1.54 -10.45 -36.96
C ALA A 79 -1.49 -10.30 -38.50
N LYS A 80 -2.57 -9.79 -39.12
CA LYS A 80 -2.60 -9.48 -40.56
C LYS A 80 -1.66 -8.33 -40.94
N ARG A 81 -1.49 -7.35 -40.05
CA ARG A 81 -0.67 -6.15 -40.28
C ARG A 81 0.69 -6.22 -39.60
N ASP A 82 1.01 -7.34 -38.97
CA ASP A 82 2.29 -7.51 -38.33
C ASP A 82 3.40 -7.47 -39.38
N ARG A 83 4.23 -6.42 -39.26
CA ARG A 83 5.41 -6.21 -40.09
C ARG A 83 6.45 -7.30 -39.82
N TRP A 84 6.47 -7.85 -38.62
CA TRP A 84 7.48 -8.78 -38.15
C TRP A 84 7.05 -10.26 -38.24
N HIS A 85 5.92 -10.55 -38.87
CA HIS A 85 5.44 -11.93 -39.04
C HIS A 85 6.42 -12.77 -39.88
N GLY A 86 6.80 -13.93 -39.37
CA GLY A 86 7.71 -14.87 -40.05
C GLY A 86 9.19 -14.44 -40.02
N HIS A 87 9.54 -13.44 -39.21
CA HIS A 87 10.95 -13.12 -38.95
C HIS A 87 11.64 -14.29 -38.27
N SER A 88 12.86 -14.60 -38.74
CA SER A 88 13.67 -15.67 -38.20
C SER A 88 14.70 -15.13 -37.20
N ALA A 89 15.07 -15.94 -36.20
CA ALA A 89 16.11 -15.58 -35.24
C ALA A 89 17.48 -15.34 -35.91
N ALA A 90 17.73 -15.93 -37.08
CA ALA A 90 18.99 -15.80 -37.82
C ALA A 90 19.30 -14.37 -38.26
N GLU A 91 18.27 -13.53 -38.47
CA GLU A 91 18.46 -12.11 -38.80
C GLU A 91 19.06 -11.33 -37.62
N TRP A 92 18.68 -11.68 -36.39
CA TRP A 92 19.24 -11.10 -35.18
C TRP A 92 20.69 -11.51 -34.96
N ASP A 93 21.04 -12.75 -35.30
CA ASP A 93 22.43 -13.24 -35.22
C ASP A 93 23.36 -12.39 -36.11
N HIS A 94 22.90 -11.99 -37.30
CA HIS A 94 23.68 -11.10 -38.17
C HIS A 94 23.93 -9.73 -37.52
N ILE A 95 22.90 -9.14 -36.91
CA ILE A 95 23.01 -7.85 -36.21
C ILE A 95 24.00 -7.96 -35.04
N LEU A 96 23.93 -9.05 -34.26
CA LEU A 96 24.85 -9.29 -33.15
C LEU A 96 26.31 -9.43 -33.63
N LEU A 97 26.55 -10.15 -34.73
CA LEU A 97 27.89 -10.28 -35.32
C LEU A 97 28.47 -8.94 -35.79
N GLU A 98 27.63 -8.07 -36.36
CA GLU A 98 28.03 -6.74 -36.77
C GLU A 98 28.36 -5.85 -35.56
N TRP A 99 27.54 -5.89 -34.52
CA TRP A 99 27.82 -5.21 -33.25
C TRP A 99 29.11 -5.67 -32.60
N ASP A 100 29.38 -6.98 -32.59
CA ASP A 100 30.64 -7.53 -32.07
C ASP A 100 31.86 -7.10 -32.89
N ARG A 101 31.68 -6.88 -34.21
CA ARG A 101 32.73 -6.31 -35.05
C ARG A 101 33.00 -4.86 -34.66
N VAL A 102 31.97 -4.03 -34.52
CA VAL A 102 32.09 -2.63 -34.10
C VAL A 102 32.75 -2.53 -32.73
N LYS A 103 32.30 -3.32 -31.75
CA LYS A 103 32.85 -3.33 -30.39
C LYS A 103 34.34 -3.67 -30.36
N ARG A 104 34.77 -4.65 -31.18
CA ARG A 104 36.20 -5.00 -31.30
C ARG A 104 37.02 -3.86 -31.87
N ILE A 105 36.55 -3.20 -32.93
CA ILE A 105 37.23 -2.02 -33.51
C ILE A 105 37.36 -0.90 -32.47
N THR A 106 36.28 -0.59 -31.74
CA THR A 106 36.32 0.46 -30.71
C THR A 106 37.24 0.14 -29.54
N ASN A 107 37.35 -1.14 -29.13
CA ASN A 107 38.26 -1.54 -28.07
C ASN A 107 39.72 -1.49 -28.51
N THR A 108 40.03 -1.85 -29.76
CA THR A 108 41.39 -1.73 -30.30
C THR A 108 41.84 -0.27 -30.41
N GLN A 109 40.93 0.64 -30.73
CA GLN A 109 41.21 2.09 -30.73
C GLN A 109 41.45 2.65 -29.32
N LYS A 110 40.80 2.11 -28.28
CA LYS A 110 41.03 2.52 -26.87
C LYS A 110 42.32 1.98 -26.25
N SER A 111 42.95 0.97 -26.83
CA SER A 111 44.21 0.41 -26.30
C SER A 111 45.47 1.13 -26.79
N GLY A 112 45.32 2.07 -27.73
CA GLY A 112 46.40 2.97 -28.12
C GLY A 112 46.21 4.31 -27.43
N ASP A 113 47.10 4.61 -26.49
CA ASP A 113 47.43 5.98 -26.06
C ASP A 113 46.47 6.64 -25.05
N ASP A 114 46.63 6.30 -23.75
CA ASP A 114 46.07 7.03 -22.59
C ASP A 114 47.07 6.95 -21.39
N SER A 115 48.40 6.89 -21.65
CA SER A 115 49.40 6.82 -20.57
C SER A 115 49.94 8.17 -20.09
N ASP A 116 49.55 9.28 -20.72
CA ASP A 116 50.12 10.61 -20.48
C ASP A 116 49.10 11.61 -19.86
N ASP A 117 48.02 11.12 -19.22
CA ASP A 117 46.87 11.94 -18.78
C ASP A 117 47.01 12.69 -17.43
N THR A 118 48.20 13.06 -16.97
CA THR A 118 48.33 13.80 -15.69
C THR A 118 48.15 15.32 -15.81
N ASP A 119 48.41 15.89 -16.97
CA ASP A 119 48.29 17.34 -17.24
C ASP A 119 46.85 17.73 -17.62
N TYR A 120 46.16 16.90 -18.40
CA TYR A 120 44.75 17.13 -18.75
C TYR A 120 43.82 17.16 -17.53
N GLU A 121 44.07 16.33 -16.51
CA GLU A 121 43.25 16.33 -15.27
C GLU A 121 43.28 17.68 -14.53
N LEU A 122 44.44 18.34 -14.54
CA LEU A 122 44.66 19.62 -13.87
C LEU A 122 43.95 20.76 -14.60
N GLU A 123 44.02 20.79 -15.93
CA GLU A 123 43.31 21.76 -16.77
C GLU A 123 41.78 21.56 -16.70
N LEU A 124 41.32 20.31 -16.62
CA LEU A 124 39.90 19.99 -16.47
C LEU A 124 39.35 20.44 -15.10
N GLN A 125 40.15 20.29 -14.04
CA GLN A 125 39.81 20.81 -12.73
C GLN A 125 39.77 22.34 -12.71
N GLU A 126 40.67 23.02 -13.45
CA GLU A 126 40.66 24.48 -13.62
C GLU A 126 39.43 24.97 -14.41
N LEU A 127 39.01 24.20 -15.43
CA LEU A 127 37.79 24.44 -16.21
C LEU A 127 36.49 24.05 -15.46
N GLY A 128 36.59 23.44 -14.29
CA GLY A 128 35.45 23.01 -13.47
C GLY A 128 34.65 21.85 -14.06
N LEU A 129 35.24 21.08 -14.98
CA LEU A 129 34.61 19.91 -15.61
C LEU A 129 34.99 18.64 -14.86
N ALA A 130 34.01 17.85 -14.43
CA ALA A 130 34.31 16.55 -13.83
C ALA A 130 34.67 15.54 -14.94
N ARG A 131 35.54 14.57 -14.62
CA ARG A 131 35.87 13.46 -15.54
C ARG A 131 34.65 12.67 -16.01
N THR A 132 33.55 12.71 -15.27
CA THR A 132 32.27 12.09 -15.66
C THR A 132 31.57 12.86 -16.79
N ASP A 133 31.70 14.18 -16.84
CA ASP A 133 31.02 15.04 -17.81
C ASP A 133 31.63 14.86 -19.22
N LEU A 134 32.94 14.63 -19.27
CA LEU A 134 33.68 14.40 -20.52
C LEU A 134 33.36 13.04 -21.15
N LYS A 135 33.16 12.01 -20.32
CA LYS A 135 32.83 10.66 -20.81
C LYS A 135 31.44 10.60 -21.46
N MET A 136 30.53 11.46 -21.03
CA MET A 136 29.17 11.53 -21.56
C MET A 136 29.00 12.63 -22.62
N GLY A 137 30.01 13.47 -22.83
CA GLY A 137 30.00 14.56 -23.82
C GLY A 137 28.91 15.60 -23.59
N LEU A 138 28.29 15.58 -22.41
CA LEU A 138 27.17 16.43 -22.05
C LEU A 138 27.37 16.87 -20.60
N ILE A 139 27.40 18.18 -20.38
CA ILE A 139 27.26 18.76 -19.04
C ILE A 139 25.77 18.65 -18.73
N GLU A 140 25.38 17.73 -17.85
CA GLU A 140 23.99 17.61 -17.43
C GLU A 140 23.56 18.92 -16.76
N ASP A 141 22.60 19.63 -17.36
CA ASP A 141 22.00 20.80 -16.71
C ASP A 141 21.43 20.33 -15.36
N PRO A 142 21.83 20.93 -14.23
CA PRO A 142 21.30 20.57 -12.92
C PRO A 142 19.76 20.68 -12.85
N LEU A 143 19.12 21.42 -13.77
CA LEU A 143 17.66 21.55 -13.88
C LEU A 143 17.00 20.46 -14.74
N GLU A 144 17.74 19.81 -15.66
CA GLU A 144 17.23 18.69 -16.48
C GLU A 144 17.25 17.35 -15.74
N LYS A 145 17.73 17.34 -14.49
CA LYS A 145 17.70 16.16 -13.63
C LYS A 145 16.26 15.73 -13.39
N SER A 146 15.98 14.45 -13.65
CA SER A 146 14.68 13.86 -13.35
C SER A 146 14.31 14.14 -11.88
N ILE A 147 13.08 14.59 -11.63
CA ILE A 147 12.56 14.87 -10.27
C ILE A 147 12.68 13.62 -9.38
N ARG A 148 12.67 12.43 -9.99
CA ARG A 148 12.86 11.16 -9.29
C ARG A 148 14.31 10.99 -8.86
N ASP A 149 14.53 10.92 -7.55
CA ASP A 149 15.80 10.46 -6.99
C ASP A 149 16.00 8.98 -7.34
N ARG A 150 17.13 8.66 -7.98
CA ARG A 150 17.50 7.28 -8.34
C ARG A 150 17.93 6.46 -7.12
N ARG A 151 18.30 7.12 -6.02
CA ARG A 151 18.69 6.48 -4.76
C ARG A 151 17.48 5.95 -4.00
N ASP A 152 16.31 6.55 -4.19
CA ASP A 152 15.07 6.10 -3.54
C ASP A 152 14.39 5.00 -4.38
N VAL A 153 14.42 3.77 -3.86
CA VAL A 153 13.74 2.62 -4.46
C VAL A 153 12.29 2.62 -3.98
N PRO A 154 11.30 2.79 -4.87
CA PRO A 154 9.89 2.81 -4.47
C PRO A 154 9.50 1.48 -3.87
N GLU A 155 8.58 1.52 -2.92
CA GLU A 155 8.22 0.36 -2.12
C GLU A 155 7.70 -0.82 -2.98
N TYR A 156 7.04 -0.57 -4.13
CA TYR A 156 6.42 -1.65 -4.92
C TYR A 156 7.46 -2.50 -5.61
N ILE A 157 8.63 -1.92 -5.90
CA ILE A 157 9.80 -2.65 -6.41
C ILE A 157 10.36 -3.55 -5.31
N ARG A 158 10.39 -3.09 -4.06
CA ARG A 158 10.84 -3.90 -2.92
C ARG A 158 9.92 -5.11 -2.69
N ALA A 159 8.64 -4.98 -3.03
CA ALA A 159 7.61 -6.01 -2.83
C ALA A 159 7.30 -6.85 -4.08
N ILE A 160 8.10 -6.80 -5.15
CA ILE A 160 7.82 -7.53 -6.42
C ILE A 160 7.61 -9.04 -6.19
N ASN A 161 8.39 -9.63 -5.29
CA ASN A 161 8.28 -11.06 -4.97
C ASN A 161 7.31 -11.37 -3.81
N GLY A 162 6.78 -10.34 -3.14
CA GLY A 162 6.05 -10.49 -1.88
C GLY A 162 4.54 -10.57 -2.04
N ASN A 163 3.94 -9.80 -2.96
CA ASN A 163 2.49 -9.66 -3.06
C ASN A 163 1.94 -9.84 -4.47
N VAL A 164 0.84 -10.60 -4.56
CA VAL A 164 0.04 -10.75 -5.78
C VAL A 164 -0.61 -9.41 -6.14
N GLY A 165 -0.34 -8.93 -7.36
CA GLY A 165 -0.95 -7.73 -7.92
C GLY A 165 -0.18 -6.41 -7.77
N GLY A 166 1.04 -6.41 -7.21
CA GLY A 166 1.95 -5.25 -7.20
C GLY A 166 1.46 -4.01 -6.42
N LYS A 167 0.22 -4.04 -5.91
CA LYS A 167 -0.34 -3.02 -5.03
C LYS A 167 0.18 -3.26 -3.63
N ILE A 168 1.08 -2.39 -3.19
CA ILE A 168 1.47 -2.30 -1.80
C ILE A 168 0.26 -1.79 -1.04
N ARG A 169 -0.13 -2.54 -0.02
CA ARG A 169 -1.01 -1.99 1.00
C ARG A 169 -0.06 -1.46 2.06
N LEU A 170 0.22 -0.14 2.02
CA LEU A 170 1.05 0.51 3.04
C LEU A 170 0.58 0.00 4.42
N GLY A 171 1.46 -0.72 5.10
CA GLY A 171 1.21 -1.26 6.44
C GLY A 171 0.73 -2.71 6.58
N LYS A 172 0.33 -3.41 5.50
CA LYS A 172 0.08 -4.87 5.57
C LYS A 172 1.35 -5.68 5.32
N ASP A 173 2.19 -5.19 4.42
CA ASP A 173 3.44 -5.84 4.00
C ASP A 173 4.67 -5.14 4.58
N SER A 174 4.47 -4.00 5.25
CA SER A 174 5.51 -3.27 5.97
C SER A 174 5.51 -3.76 7.42
N THR A 175 6.68 -4.11 7.94
CA THR A 175 6.96 -4.57 9.32
C THR A 175 6.60 -3.55 10.42
N THR A 176 5.95 -2.44 10.07
CA THR A 176 5.67 -1.28 10.92
C THR A 176 4.18 -1.14 11.30
N GLY A 177 3.31 -2.05 10.85
CA GLY A 177 1.86 -1.95 11.02
C GLY A 177 1.21 -3.18 11.65
N ILE A 178 0.23 -2.96 12.52
CA ILE A 178 -0.74 -3.99 12.92
C ILE A 178 -1.94 -3.86 11.98
N THR A 179 -2.32 -4.96 11.33
CA THR A 179 -3.55 -5.00 10.53
C THR A 179 -4.67 -5.55 11.38
N ASN A 180 -5.82 -4.86 11.41
CA ASN A 180 -7.03 -5.41 11.99
C ASN A 180 -7.67 -6.38 10.98
N ASP A 181 -8.21 -7.50 11.45
CA ASP A 181 -8.79 -8.56 10.59
C ASP A 181 -9.94 -8.06 9.71
N SER A 182 -10.57 -6.94 10.08
CA SER A 182 -11.77 -6.44 9.42
C SER A 182 -11.55 -5.49 8.23
N SER A 183 -10.47 -4.69 8.16
CA SER A 183 -10.10 -3.93 6.92
C SER A 183 -9.10 -2.77 7.09
N GLU A 184 -8.83 -2.27 8.30
CA GLU A 184 -8.15 -0.98 8.45
C GLU A 184 -6.70 -1.10 8.92
N PHE A 185 -5.82 -0.40 8.21
CA PHE A 185 -4.44 -0.16 8.64
C PHE A 185 -4.45 0.86 9.77
N ILE A 186 -3.96 0.47 10.94
CA ILE A 186 -3.74 1.39 12.05
C ILE A 186 -2.25 1.72 12.07
N LYS A 187 -1.92 2.98 11.79
CA LYS A 187 -0.55 3.48 11.94
C LYS A 187 -0.22 3.58 13.43
N GLU A 188 0.38 2.53 13.98
CA GLU A 188 0.86 2.53 15.36
C GLU A 188 2.33 2.96 15.39
N SER A 189 2.58 4.16 15.92
CA SER A 189 3.92 4.59 16.31
C SER A 189 4.03 4.62 17.85
N ARG A 190 5.25 4.65 18.36
CA ARG A 190 5.50 4.81 19.80
C ARG A 190 4.74 6.02 20.36
N ASP A 191 4.81 7.16 19.68
CA ASP A 191 4.15 8.40 20.11
C ASP A 191 2.62 8.24 20.13
N VAL A 192 2.03 7.54 19.16
CA VAL A 192 0.59 7.24 19.14
C VAL A 192 0.21 6.37 20.33
N THR A 193 1.03 5.37 20.70
CA THR A 193 0.75 4.54 21.88
C THR A 193 0.86 5.32 23.18
N GLU A 194 1.85 6.21 23.32
CA GLU A 194 2.02 7.08 24.48
C GLU A 194 0.85 8.08 24.58
N PHE A 195 0.43 8.66 23.46
CA PHE A 195 -0.73 9.53 23.38
C PHE A 195 -2.03 8.82 23.77
N LYS A 196 -2.29 7.61 23.26
CA LYS A 196 -3.46 6.80 23.64
C LYS A 196 -3.50 6.52 25.15
N LYS A 197 -2.37 6.16 25.76
CA LYS A 197 -2.27 5.94 27.22
C LYS A 197 -2.60 7.21 28.01
N MET A 198 -2.07 8.34 27.55
CA MET A 198 -2.30 9.64 28.18
C MET A 198 -3.76 10.09 28.04
N GLN A 199 -4.39 9.84 26.89
CA GLN A 199 -5.81 10.09 26.65
C GLN A 199 -6.70 9.23 27.55
N GLN A 200 -6.39 7.94 27.70
CA GLN A 200 -7.09 7.06 28.64
C GLN A 200 -6.98 7.58 30.08
N PHE A 201 -5.79 8.00 30.50
CA PHE A 201 -5.58 8.61 31.82
C PHE A 201 -6.41 9.88 32.01
N ALA A 202 -6.49 10.74 31.00
CA ALA A 202 -7.32 11.94 31.03
C ALA A 202 -8.82 11.60 31.20
N TRP A 203 -9.31 10.60 30.45
CA TRP A 203 -10.69 10.13 30.58
C TRP A 203 -11.00 9.53 31.95
N GLU A 204 -10.07 8.76 32.52
CA GLU A 204 -10.21 8.23 33.89
C GLU A 204 -10.33 9.38 34.91
N LYS A 205 -9.47 10.40 34.79
CA LYS A 205 -9.50 11.54 35.70
C LYS A 205 -10.73 12.42 35.53
N ASN A 206 -11.18 12.63 34.30
CA ASN A 206 -12.43 13.34 34.03
C ASN A 206 -13.63 12.57 34.61
N LYS A 207 -13.68 11.24 34.44
CA LYS A 207 -14.74 10.40 35.02
C LYS A 207 -14.74 10.44 36.56
N GLU A 208 -13.56 10.43 37.19
CA GLU A 208 -13.44 10.63 38.65
C GLU A 208 -13.97 12.01 39.10
N PHE A 209 -13.69 13.06 38.32
CA PHE A 209 -14.15 14.41 38.61
C PHE A 209 -15.67 14.54 38.45
N GLU A 210 -16.23 14.02 37.36
CA GLU A 210 -17.68 13.97 37.12
C GLU A 210 -18.42 13.21 38.23
N ALA A 211 -17.89 12.06 38.67
CA ALA A 211 -18.49 11.30 39.77
C ALA A 211 -18.49 12.07 41.10
N LYS A 212 -17.42 12.84 41.38
CA LYS A 212 -17.36 13.72 42.56
C LYS A 212 -18.36 14.85 42.48
N GLN A 213 -18.51 15.47 41.30
CA GLN A 213 -19.48 16.54 41.08
C GLN A 213 -20.91 16.03 41.21
N GLN A 214 -21.22 14.87 40.62
CA GLN A 214 -22.54 14.25 40.77
C GLN A 214 -22.85 13.92 42.23
N LYS A 215 -21.87 13.42 42.98
CA LYS A 215 -22.03 13.16 44.42
C LYS A 215 -22.28 14.45 45.20
N ALA A 216 -21.48 15.50 44.96
CA ALA A 216 -21.64 16.79 45.63
C ALA A 216 -23.01 17.44 45.32
N GLN A 217 -23.47 17.33 44.07
CA GLN A 217 -24.81 17.78 43.67
C GLN A 217 -25.91 16.98 44.36
N TYR A 218 -25.75 15.66 44.47
CA TYR A 218 -26.71 14.81 45.18
C TYR A 218 -26.76 15.17 46.67
N ASP A 219 -25.59 15.32 47.32
CA ASP A 219 -25.49 15.70 48.73
C ASP A 219 -26.08 17.10 48.97
N ALA A 220 -25.86 18.06 48.05
CA ALA A 220 -26.47 19.39 48.11
C ALA A 220 -28.00 19.33 47.92
N LYS A 221 -28.51 18.49 47.01
CA LYS A 221 -29.95 18.24 46.84
C LYS A 221 -30.55 17.65 48.12
N LEU A 222 -29.89 16.67 48.76
CA LEU A 222 -30.32 16.13 50.05
C LEU A 222 -30.33 17.20 51.15
N ALA A 223 -29.32 18.05 51.22
CA ALA A 223 -29.24 19.14 52.21
C ALA A 223 -30.32 20.22 51.97
N SER A 224 -30.66 20.51 50.71
CA SER A 224 -31.73 21.46 50.37
C SER A 224 -33.12 20.95 50.76
N LEU A 225 -33.36 19.63 50.74
CA LEU A 225 -34.59 19.04 51.26
C LEU A 225 -34.72 19.23 52.77
N GLN A 226 -33.61 19.34 53.49
CA GLN A 226 -33.59 19.62 54.93
C GLN A 226 -33.73 21.12 55.24
N ASN A 227 -33.32 22.00 54.32
CA ASN A 227 -33.36 23.47 54.50
C ASN A 227 -33.87 24.19 53.22
N PRO A 228 -35.13 24.69 53.21
CA PRO A 228 -35.78 25.20 51.98
C PRO A 228 -35.24 26.54 51.45
N ASN A 229 -34.27 27.18 52.14
CA ASN A 229 -33.69 28.47 51.73
C ASN A 229 -32.35 28.34 50.98
N VAL A 230 -31.84 27.13 50.75
CA VAL A 230 -30.56 26.94 50.03
C VAL A 230 -30.82 26.97 48.52
N GLN A 231 -30.33 28.01 47.83
CA GLN A 231 -30.35 28.09 46.37
C GLN A 231 -29.36 27.07 45.79
N ILE A 232 -29.83 26.20 44.91
CA ILE A 232 -29.01 25.22 44.19
C ILE A 232 -28.53 25.87 42.90
N GLU A 233 -27.24 26.21 42.83
CA GLU A 233 -26.62 26.61 41.56
C GLU A 233 -26.34 25.35 40.73
N GLU A 234 -27.21 25.05 39.76
CA GLU A 234 -26.95 24.02 38.74
C GLU A 234 -25.96 24.55 37.69
N GLN A 235 -24.69 24.67 38.04
CA GLN A 235 -23.64 24.87 37.04
C GLN A 235 -22.91 23.56 36.77
N GLN A 236 -22.99 23.10 35.52
CA GLN A 236 -22.15 22.02 35.01
C GLN A 236 -20.75 22.58 34.75
N VAL A 237 -19.89 22.56 35.77
CA VAL A 237 -18.51 22.99 35.65
C VAL A 237 -17.69 21.84 35.05
N ALA A 238 -17.39 21.90 33.76
CA ALA A 238 -16.42 21.02 33.13
C ALA A 238 -14.99 21.51 33.46
N ASP A 239 -14.11 20.63 33.97
CA ASP A 239 -12.72 20.97 34.24
C ASP A 239 -11.88 20.83 32.95
N LEU A 240 -11.62 21.97 32.31
CA LEU A 240 -10.76 22.07 31.12
C LEU A 240 -9.31 21.58 31.41
N GLY A 241 -8.89 21.59 32.68
CA GLY A 241 -7.60 21.08 33.15
C GLY A 241 -7.47 19.55 33.13
N LEU A 242 -8.54 18.84 32.77
CA LEU A 242 -8.59 17.39 32.61
C LEU A 242 -8.73 16.95 31.15
N SER A 243 -8.87 17.88 30.21
CA SER A 243 -8.90 17.56 28.78
C SER A 243 -7.49 17.57 28.19
N MET A 244 -7.17 16.50 27.45
CA MET A 244 -5.94 16.40 26.66
C MET A 244 -5.81 17.52 25.62
N GLU A 245 -6.93 17.92 25.02
CA GLU A 245 -6.96 18.89 23.94
C GLU A 245 -6.88 20.32 24.48
N ALA A 246 -7.49 20.57 25.64
CA ALA A 246 -7.49 21.91 26.25
C ALA A 246 -6.23 22.20 27.08
N SER A 247 -5.64 21.20 27.73
CA SER A 247 -4.45 21.38 28.58
C SER A 247 -3.43 20.22 28.46
N PRO A 248 -2.83 20.02 27.27
CA PRO A 248 -1.97 18.86 27.00
C PRO A 248 -0.77 18.77 27.94
N THR A 249 -0.08 19.88 28.19
CA THR A 249 1.10 19.93 29.06
C THR A 249 0.77 19.61 30.52
N LEU A 250 -0.37 20.10 31.01
CA LEU A 250 -0.83 19.84 32.37
C LEU A 250 -1.14 18.36 32.55
N MET A 251 -1.82 17.76 31.57
CA MET A 251 -2.15 16.35 31.62
C MET A 251 -0.91 15.46 31.49
N MET A 252 0.04 15.83 30.64
CA MET A 252 1.34 15.14 30.53
C MET A 252 2.10 15.16 31.86
N LEU A 253 2.13 16.30 32.56
CA LEU A 253 2.75 16.42 33.88
C LEU A 253 2.05 15.53 34.91
N LYS A 254 0.70 15.56 34.96
CA LYS A 254 -0.11 14.71 35.85
C LYS A 254 0.09 13.23 35.56
N ASN A 255 0.17 12.83 34.29
CA ASN A 255 0.42 11.45 33.90
C ASN A 255 1.82 11.00 34.34
N ARG A 256 2.85 11.83 34.12
CA ARG A 256 4.22 11.55 34.57
C ARG A 256 4.31 11.38 36.08
N GLN A 257 3.63 12.23 36.85
CA GLN A 257 3.55 12.09 38.31
C GLN A 257 2.85 10.78 38.72
N ASN A 258 1.76 10.41 38.04
CA ASN A 258 1.06 9.16 38.29
C ASN A 258 1.91 7.93 37.96
N GLU A 259 2.68 7.96 36.86
CA GLU A 259 3.61 6.89 36.51
C GLU A 259 4.73 6.73 37.54
N GLN A 260 5.28 7.85 38.04
CA GLN A 260 6.26 7.83 39.14
C GLN A 260 5.66 7.21 40.41
N ALA A 261 4.46 7.66 40.82
CA ALA A 261 3.78 7.10 41.99
C ALA A 261 3.42 5.62 41.83
N LYS A 262 3.08 5.17 40.61
CA LYS A 262 2.84 3.74 40.31
C LYS A 262 4.13 2.93 40.42
N LYS A 263 5.27 3.45 39.96
CA LYS A 263 6.58 2.80 40.09
C LYS A 263 6.97 2.65 41.56
N GLU A 264 6.89 3.73 42.33
CA GLU A 264 7.19 3.72 43.77
C GLU A 264 6.34 2.68 44.53
N LYS A 265 5.02 2.65 44.29
CA LYS A 265 4.13 1.63 44.88
C LYS A 265 4.48 0.20 44.44
N GLY A 266 4.96 0.03 43.21
CA GLY A 266 5.45 -1.25 42.70
C GLY A 266 6.71 -1.71 43.44
N ASP A 267 7.67 -0.81 43.63
CA ASP A 267 8.92 -1.07 44.34
C ASP A 267 8.68 -1.34 45.83
N GLU A 268 7.77 -0.61 46.47
CA GLU A 268 7.35 -0.90 47.84
C GLU A 268 6.72 -2.27 48.00
N LYS A 269 5.83 -2.67 47.06
CA LYS A 269 5.23 -4.01 47.06
C LYS A 269 6.29 -5.08 46.87
N ARG A 270 7.23 -4.87 45.95
CA ARG A 270 8.35 -5.78 45.72
C ARG A 270 9.24 -5.91 46.96
N ARG A 271 9.56 -4.79 47.62
CA ARG A 271 10.32 -4.77 48.89
C ARG A 271 9.60 -5.55 49.98
N LYS A 272 8.30 -5.29 50.19
CA LYS A 272 7.46 -6.02 51.16
C LYS A 272 7.38 -7.52 50.87
N LEU A 273 7.44 -7.92 49.60
CA LEU A 273 7.42 -9.34 49.21
C LEU A 273 8.77 -10.00 49.52
N MET A 274 9.88 -9.33 49.21
CA MET A 274 11.23 -9.80 49.54
C MET A 274 11.42 -9.91 51.06
N GLU A 275 10.92 -8.94 51.85
CA GLU A 275 10.97 -9.00 53.32
C GLU A 275 10.16 -10.18 53.92
N ARG A 276 9.17 -10.70 53.19
CA ARG A 276 8.31 -11.80 53.66
C ARG A 276 8.77 -13.19 53.22
N TYR A 277 9.46 -13.29 52.09
CA TYR A 277 9.74 -14.56 51.41
C TYR A 277 11.20 -14.75 50.97
N GLY A 278 12.06 -13.73 51.13
CA GLY A 278 13.50 -13.82 50.95
C GLY A 278 14.21 -13.81 52.30
#